data_AF-A0A0C3CTF2-F1
#
_entry.id   AF-A0A0C3CTF2-F1
#
_cell.length_a   1.000
_cell.length_b   1.000
_cell.length_c   1.000
_cell.angle_alpha   90.00
_cell.angle_beta   90.00
_cell.angle_gamma   90.00
#
_symmetry.space_group_name_H-M   'P 1'
#
loop_
_entity.id
_entity.type
_entity.pdbx_description
1 polymer ?
#
loop_
_entity_poly.entity_id
_entity_poly.type
_entity_poly.pdbx_seq_one_letter_code
_entity_poly.pdbx_strand_id
1 'polypeptide(L)'
;LRYKRLSRKLCDPVSPQIPVCKNNCVCRHLKVMCINFDNMHSVDLVVCSCAPAAQQLINMGYFPCAPLAPTLAVSLKVLTLVKHLFVRIPPNTSAWCEAFESYLGGMGYNVDAKEGIRRRFSNAYHWYCILDLMVDEYV
;
A
#
# COMPACT_ATOMS: atom_id res chain seq x y z
N LEU A 1 4.21 2.90 29.06
CA LEU A 1 4.92 3.99 28.32
C LEU A 1 4.12 4.31 27.05
N ARG A 2 3.32 5.39 27.05
CA ARG A 2 2.54 5.85 25.89
C ARG A 2 3.45 6.72 25.01
N TYR A 3 3.92 6.18 23.89
CA TYR A 3 4.70 6.95 22.93
C TYR A 3 3.76 7.81 22.08
N LYS A 4 3.53 9.06 22.50
CA LYS A 4 2.90 10.09 21.63
C LYS A 4 3.99 10.64 20.71
N ARG A 5 3.98 10.21 19.45
CA ARG A 5 4.83 10.81 18.40
C ARG A 5 4.28 12.19 18.05
N LEU A 6 5.06 13.23 18.34
CA LEU A 6 4.85 14.61 17.88
C LEU A 6 5.37 14.72 16.44
N SER A 7 4.52 14.44 15.45
CA SER A 7 4.72 14.84 14.06
C SER A 7 3.38 15.19 13.44
N ARG A 8 3.30 16.36 12.80
CA ARG A 8 2.07 17.10 12.47
C ARG A 8 1.34 16.66 11.20
N LYS A 9 1.67 15.55 10.53
CA LYS A 9 1.09 15.28 9.18
C LYS A 9 0.52 13.89 8.87
N LEU A 10 0.33 12.98 9.83
CA LEU A 10 -0.24 11.65 9.52
C LEU A 10 -1.22 11.09 10.56
N CYS A 11 -1.74 11.94 11.47
CA CYS A 11 -2.62 11.50 12.56
C CYS A 11 -4.03 12.06 12.53
N ASP A 12 -4.46 12.68 11.43
CA ASP A 12 -5.90 12.85 11.26
C ASP A 12 -6.44 11.53 10.72
N PRO A 13 -7.39 10.87 11.39
CA PRO A 13 -8.20 9.86 10.75
C PRO A 13 -8.98 10.59 9.66
N VAL A 14 -8.38 10.72 8.48
CA VAL A 14 -9.09 11.10 7.28
C VAL A 14 -10.10 9.98 7.08
N SER A 15 -11.34 10.22 7.47
CA SER A 15 -12.45 9.36 7.12
C SER A 15 -12.37 9.13 5.61
N PRO A 16 -12.13 7.89 5.13
CA PRO A 16 -11.91 7.64 3.72
C PRO A 16 -13.11 8.12 2.93
N GLN A 17 -12.99 9.26 2.25
CA GLN A 17 -13.99 9.66 1.26
C GLN A 17 -13.70 8.83 0.02
N ILE A 18 -14.28 7.64 -0.07
CA ILE A 18 -14.15 6.81 -1.25
C ILE A 18 -14.79 7.58 -2.41
N PRO A 19 -14.03 7.90 -3.48
CA PRO A 19 -14.59 8.62 -4.61
C PRO A 19 -15.74 7.81 -5.21
N VAL A 20 -16.95 8.37 -5.16
CA VAL A 20 -18.15 7.77 -5.73
C VAL A 20 -18.21 8.13 -7.21
N CYS A 21 -18.43 7.16 -8.11
CA CYS A 21 -18.63 7.51 -9.53
C CYS A 21 -19.90 8.37 -9.65
N LYS A 22 -19.76 9.57 -10.21
CA LYS A 22 -20.86 10.53 -10.38
C LYS A 22 -21.63 10.35 -11.70
N ASN A 23 -21.17 9.48 -12.60
CA ASN A 23 -21.67 9.36 -13.98
C ASN A 23 -21.95 7.91 -14.37
N ASN A 24 -22.60 7.69 -15.52
CA ASN A 24 -22.80 6.39 -16.16
C ASN A 24 -21.49 5.86 -16.80
N CYS A 25 -20.43 5.82 -16.00
CA CYS A 25 -19.06 5.51 -16.37
C CYS A 25 -18.86 3.99 -16.58
N VAL A 26 -17.99 3.59 -17.51
CA VAL A 26 -17.61 2.17 -17.65
C VAL A 26 -16.84 1.75 -16.40
N CYS A 27 -17.49 0.96 -15.56
CA CYS A 27 -16.93 0.46 -14.31
C CYS A 27 -16.31 -0.92 -14.52
N ARG A 28 -15.20 -1.18 -13.82
CA ARG A 28 -14.58 -2.50 -13.73
C ARG A 28 -14.47 -2.91 -12.27
N HIS A 29 -14.65 -4.19 -11.99
CA HIS A 29 -14.40 -4.73 -10.66
C HIS A 29 -12.96 -5.22 -10.58
N LEU A 30 -12.25 -4.81 -9.54
CA LEU A 30 -10.89 -5.27 -9.25
C LEU A 30 -10.84 -5.84 -7.84
N LYS A 31 -10.37 -7.07 -7.71
CA LYS A 31 -10.05 -7.67 -6.41
C LYS A 31 -8.57 -7.44 -6.10
N VAL A 32 -8.29 -6.76 -5.00
CA VAL A 32 -6.94 -6.36 -4.59
C VAL A 32 -6.60 -7.00 -3.25
N MET A 33 -5.44 -7.63 -3.14
CA MET A 33 -4.92 -8.13 -1.87
C MET A 33 -4.23 -7.01 -1.09
N CYS A 34 -4.83 -6.60 0.03
CA CYS A 34 -4.29 -5.57 0.91
C CYS A 34 -3.50 -6.21 2.05
N ILE A 35 -2.26 -5.76 2.24
CA ILE A 35 -1.33 -6.30 3.25
C ILE A 35 -0.95 -5.22 4.26
N ASN A 36 -1.08 -5.55 5.54
CA ASN A 36 -0.67 -4.74 6.68
C ASN A 36 0.28 -5.55 7.59
N PHE A 37 0.72 -4.96 8.70
CA PHE A 37 1.53 -5.65 9.71
C PHE A 37 0.81 -6.83 10.35
N ASP A 38 -0.47 -6.71 10.60
CA ASP A 38 -1.24 -7.62 11.45
C ASP A 38 -2.36 -8.33 10.68
N ASN A 39 -2.56 -7.98 9.41
CA ASN A 39 -3.63 -8.55 8.60
C ASN A 39 -3.29 -8.62 7.12
N MET A 40 -3.94 -9.57 6.45
CA MET A 40 -4.02 -9.66 5.00
C MET A 40 -5.47 -9.96 4.61
N HIS A 41 -6.04 -9.18 3.70
CA HIS A 41 -7.42 -9.36 3.25
C HIS A 41 -7.61 -8.90 1.80
N SER A 42 -8.64 -9.41 1.12
CA SER A 42 -9.04 -8.92 -0.20
C SER A 42 -10.02 -7.76 -0.08
N VAL A 43 -9.88 -6.77 -0.96
CA VAL A 43 -10.84 -5.69 -1.15
C VAL A 43 -11.35 -5.73 -2.58
N ASP A 44 -12.66 -5.63 -2.76
CA ASP A 44 -13.28 -5.47 -4.07
C ASP A 44 -13.50 -3.98 -4.35
N LEU A 45 -12.86 -3.48 -5.40
CA LEU A 45 -12.94 -2.10 -5.85
C LEU A 45 -13.81 -2.00 -7.10
N VAL A 46 -14.63 -0.94 -7.16
CA VAL A 46 -15.32 -0.53 -8.38
C VAL A 46 -14.55 0.63 -8.97
N VAL A 47 -13.82 0.38 -10.05
CA VAL A 47 -12.91 1.37 -10.65
C VAL A 47 -13.45 1.93 -11.95
N CYS A 48 -13.27 3.23 -12.11
CA CYS A 48 -13.61 3.97 -13.33
C CYS A 48 -12.65 5.16 -13.47
N SER A 49 -12.78 5.93 -14.56
CA SER A 49 -11.99 7.15 -14.75
C SER A 49 -12.21 8.20 -13.65
N CYS A 50 -13.39 8.23 -13.03
CA CYS A 50 -13.71 9.15 -11.93
C CYS A 50 -13.22 8.69 -10.56
N ALA A 51 -12.99 7.37 -10.39
CA ALA A 51 -12.56 6.76 -9.15
C ALA A 51 -11.46 5.72 -9.44
N PRO A 52 -10.21 6.16 -9.68
CA PRO A 52 -9.11 5.27 -9.99
C PRO A 52 -8.78 4.34 -8.82
N ALA A 53 -8.29 3.12 -9.12
CA ALA A 53 -7.89 2.13 -8.12
C ALA A 53 -6.91 2.70 -7.09
N ALA A 54 -5.89 3.42 -7.57
CA ALA A 54 -4.85 4.01 -6.74
C ALA A 54 -5.42 5.01 -5.71
N GLN A 55 -6.34 5.87 -6.13
CA GLN A 55 -6.94 6.86 -5.24
C GLN A 55 -7.82 6.21 -4.16
N GLN A 56 -8.63 5.21 -4.55
CA GLN A 56 -9.45 4.46 -3.59
C GLN A 56 -8.57 3.75 -2.55
N LEU A 57 -7.49 3.08 -2.98
CA LEU A 57 -6.55 2.39 -2.09
C LEU A 57 -5.82 3.35 -1.15
N ILE A 58 -5.36 4.51 -1.64
CA ILE A 58 -4.69 5.52 -0.81
C ILE A 58 -5.64 6.04 0.27
N ASN A 59 -6.91 6.29 -0.07
CA ASN A 59 -7.92 6.70 0.90
C ASN A 59 -8.17 5.62 1.97
N MET A 60 -7.97 4.34 1.63
CA MET A 60 -8.04 3.21 2.57
C MET A 60 -6.73 3.01 3.38
N GLY A 61 -5.69 3.80 3.14
CA GLY A 61 -4.40 3.69 3.80
C GLY A 61 -3.43 2.67 3.17
N TYR A 62 -3.67 2.28 1.91
CA TYR A 62 -2.86 1.34 1.15
C TYR A 62 -2.29 1.98 -0.11
N PHE A 63 -1.13 1.50 -0.55
CA PHE A 63 -0.49 1.93 -1.78
C PHE A 63 -0.44 0.75 -2.78
N PRO A 64 -0.91 0.93 -4.02
CA PRO A 64 -1.01 -0.14 -5.00
C PRO A 64 0.35 -0.58 -5.56
N CYS A 65 0.47 -1.85 -5.95
CA CYS A 65 1.62 -2.35 -6.70
C CYS A 65 1.63 -1.95 -8.19
N ALA A 66 0.51 -1.45 -8.71
CA ALA A 66 0.36 -0.97 -10.08
C ALA A 66 -0.74 0.11 -10.14
N PRO A 67 -0.58 1.17 -10.95
CA PRO A 67 -1.52 2.30 -10.95
C PRO A 67 -2.90 1.97 -11.52
N LEU A 68 -2.98 1.09 -12.53
CA LEU A 68 -4.21 0.83 -13.28
C LEU A 68 -4.96 -0.43 -12.82
N ALA A 69 -4.25 -1.54 -12.64
CA ALA A 69 -4.84 -2.83 -12.27
C ALA A 69 -3.99 -3.50 -11.17
N PRO A 70 -4.00 -2.96 -9.94
CA PRO A 70 -3.25 -3.55 -8.84
C PRO A 70 -3.85 -4.90 -8.46
N THR A 71 -2.98 -5.90 -8.29
CA THR A 71 -3.35 -7.20 -7.67
C THR A 71 -3.03 -7.22 -6.18
N LEU A 72 -2.20 -6.29 -5.72
CA LEU A 72 -1.75 -6.16 -4.35
C LEU A 72 -1.59 -4.69 -3.98
N ALA A 73 -1.89 -4.37 -2.73
CA ALA A 73 -1.64 -3.08 -2.14
C ALA A 73 -1.00 -3.26 -0.76
N VAL A 74 0.01 -2.44 -0.45
CA VAL A 74 0.75 -2.51 0.82
C VAL A 74 0.35 -1.32 1.67
N SER A 75 0.13 -1.51 2.98
CA SER A 75 -0.24 -0.40 3.85
C SER A 75 0.83 0.71 3.81
N LEU A 76 0.39 1.97 3.86
CA LEU A 76 1.29 3.11 3.93
C LEU A 76 2.23 3.01 5.15
N LYS A 77 1.73 2.49 6.28
CA LYS A 77 2.52 2.29 7.50
C LYS A 77 3.69 1.33 7.30
N VAL A 78 3.48 0.22 6.59
CA VAL A 78 4.53 -0.74 6.24
C VAL A 78 5.55 -0.07 5.32
N LEU A 79 5.10 0.63 4.29
CA LEU A 79 5.99 1.31 3.34
C LEU A 79 6.83 2.41 4.01
N THR A 80 6.23 3.21 4.90
CA THR A 80 6.94 4.22 5.69
C THR A 80 7.98 3.59 6.61
N LEU A 81 7.68 2.46 7.26
CA LEU A 81 8.67 1.73 8.06
C LEU A 81 9.86 1.30 7.19
N VAL A 82 9.59 0.69 6.03
CA VAL A 82 10.64 0.18 5.15
C VAL A 82 11.49 1.32 4.58
N LYS A 83 10.87 2.45 4.21
CA LYS A 83 11.59 3.67 3.83
C LYS A 83 12.56 4.09 4.93
N HIS A 84 12.10 4.17 6.18
CA HIS A 84 12.97 4.53 7.30
C HIS A 84 14.03 3.48 7.61
N LEU A 85 13.74 2.20 7.39
CA LEU A 85 14.68 1.10 7.58
C LEU A 85 15.82 1.18 6.55
N PHE A 86 15.51 1.34 5.27
CA PHE A 86 16.50 1.36 4.18
C PHE A 86 17.37 2.63 4.14
N VAL A 87 17.05 3.64 4.94
CA VAL A 87 17.96 4.77 5.21
C VAL A 87 19.05 4.40 6.24
N ARG A 88 18.83 3.35 7.05
CA ARG A 88 19.72 2.93 8.16
C ARG A 88 20.46 1.63 7.87
N ILE A 89 19.99 0.83 6.93
CA ILE A 89 20.62 -0.40 6.48
C ILE A 89 20.64 -0.43 4.95
N PRO A 90 21.61 -1.13 4.32
CA PRO A 90 21.60 -1.33 2.88
C PRO A 90 20.24 -1.88 2.41
N PRO A 91 19.61 -1.27 1.39
CA PRO A 91 18.29 -1.69 0.92
C PRO A 91 18.37 -3.10 0.36
N ASN A 92 17.70 -4.04 1.03
CA ASN A 92 17.58 -5.43 0.60
C ASN A 92 16.10 -5.81 0.54
N THR A 93 15.46 -5.48 -0.58
CA THR A 93 14.04 -5.77 -0.79
C THR A 93 13.76 -7.26 -0.80
N SER A 94 14.69 -8.10 -1.25
CA SER A 94 14.52 -9.56 -1.24
C SER A 94 14.45 -10.09 0.18
N ALA A 95 15.47 -9.81 1.02
CA ALA A 95 15.48 -10.25 2.41
C ALA A 95 14.32 -9.67 3.21
N TRP A 96 13.95 -8.40 2.96
CA TRP A 96 12.75 -7.81 3.54
C TRP A 96 11.49 -8.58 3.17
N CYS A 97 11.28 -8.88 1.87
CA CYS A 97 10.09 -9.58 1.40
C CYS A 97 10.02 -11.01 1.95
N GLU A 98 11.14 -11.74 1.96
CA GLU A 98 11.20 -13.10 2.52
C GLU A 98 10.89 -13.10 4.02
N ALA A 99 11.48 -12.18 4.78
CA ALA A 99 11.17 -12.02 6.20
C ALA A 99 9.70 -11.64 6.43
N PHE A 100 9.16 -10.75 5.59
CA PHE A 100 7.79 -10.30 5.72
C PHE A 100 6.77 -11.39 5.33
N GLU A 101 7.03 -12.17 4.28
CA GLU A 101 6.25 -13.37 3.93
C GLU A 101 6.30 -14.41 5.04
N SER A 102 7.48 -14.68 5.62
CA SER A 102 7.62 -15.60 6.75
C SER A 102 6.84 -15.13 7.98
N TYR A 103 6.91 -13.84 8.29
CA TYR A 103 6.16 -13.22 9.38
C TYR A 103 4.63 -13.32 9.18
N LEU A 104 4.14 -13.02 7.96
CA LEU A 104 2.74 -13.18 7.59
C LEU A 104 2.30 -14.66 7.65
N GLY A 105 3.15 -15.57 7.19
CA GLY A 105 2.93 -17.02 7.25
C GLY A 105 2.80 -17.52 8.68
N GLY A 106 3.59 -16.97 9.61
CA GLY A 106 3.47 -17.25 11.05
C GLY A 106 2.12 -16.84 11.67
N MET A 107 1.42 -15.89 11.05
CA MET A 107 0.04 -15.49 11.43
C MET A 107 -1.04 -16.24 10.64
N GLY A 108 -0.67 -17.19 9.79
CA GLY A 108 -1.60 -17.96 8.95
C GLY A 108 -1.96 -17.28 7.62
N TYR A 109 -1.28 -16.20 7.24
CA TYR A 109 -1.49 -15.55 5.94
C TYR A 109 -0.51 -16.07 4.89
N ASN A 110 -1.03 -16.61 3.80
CA ASN A 110 -0.20 -17.09 2.69
C ASN A 110 -0.39 -16.21 1.44
N VAL A 111 0.69 -15.57 0.99
CA VAL A 111 0.67 -14.73 -0.21
C VAL A 111 0.75 -15.63 -1.44
N ASP A 112 -0.11 -15.40 -2.44
CA ASP A 112 -0.19 -16.23 -3.65
C ASP A 112 1.17 -16.61 -4.24
N ALA A 113 1.43 -17.92 -4.32
CA ALA A 113 2.72 -18.50 -4.72
C ALA A 113 3.11 -18.21 -6.18
N LYS A 114 2.16 -17.82 -7.04
CA LYS A 114 2.39 -17.69 -8.49
C LYS A 114 3.25 -16.49 -8.88
N GLU A 115 3.14 -15.39 -8.16
CA GLU A 115 3.90 -14.14 -8.43
C GLU A 115 4.72 -13.66 -7.21
N GLY A 116 4.50 -14.25 -6.02
CA GLY A 116 5.14 -13.87 -4.76
C GLY A 116 4.80 -12.42 -4.31
N ILE A 117 5.21 -12.03 -3.11
CA ILE A 117 5.10 -10.64 -2.65
C ILE A 117 6.16 -9.76 -3.30
N ARG A 118 7.34 -10.33 -3.61
CA ARG A 118 8.56 -9.57 -3.89
C ARG A 118 8.40 -8.57 -5.04
N ARG A 119 7.92 -9.02 -6.21
CA ARG A 119 7.76 -8.13 -7.38
C ARG A 119 6.74 -7.03 -7.12
N ARG A 120 5.61 -7.40 -6.51
CA ARG A 120 4.50 -6.49 -6.24
C ARG A 120 4.88 -5.45 -5.18
N PHE A 121 5.56 -5.89 -4.12
CA PHE A 121 6.11 -5.03 -3.08
C PHE A 121 7.15 -4.07 -3.66
N SER A 122 8.13 -4.56 -4.43
CA SER A 122 9.15 -3.71 -5.06
C SER A 122 8.53 -2.61 -5.91
N ASN A 123 7.50 -2.91 -6.71
CA ASN A 123 6.80 -1.91 -7.51
C ASN A 123 6.07 -0.89 -6.63
N ALA A 124 5.32 -1.35 -5.61
CA ALA A 124 4.61 -0.46 -4.69
C ALA A 124 5.59 0.48 -3.97
N TYR A 125 6.70 -0.08 -3.45
CA TYR A 125 7.72 0.66 -2.73
C TYR A 125 8.45 1.67 -3.60
N HIS A 126 8.82 1.29 -4.83
CA HIS A 126 9.47 2.18 -5.78
C HIS A 126 8.62 3.43 -6.07
N TRP A 127 7.35 3.23 -6.44
CA TRP A 127 6.44 4.34 -6.75
C TRP A 127 6.07 5.16 -5.53
N TYR A 128 5.93 4.52 -4.36
CA TYR A 128 5.75 5.23 -3.10
C TYR A 128 6.91 6.19 -2.83
N CYS A 129 8.16 5.70 -2.91
CA CYS A 129 9.33 6.54 -2.70
C CYS A 129 9.42 7.71 -3.70
N ILE A 130 9.12 7.46 -4.98
CA ILE A 130 9.12 8.51 -6.01
C ILE A 130 8.09 9.60 -5.67
N LEU A 131 6.84 9.22 -5.38
CA LEU A 131 5.79 10.19 -5.09
C LEU A 131 6.03 10.94 -3.78
N ASP A 132 6.57 10.26 -2.76
CA ASP A 132 6.90 10.87 -1.47
C ASP A 132 8.01 11.93 -1.63
N LEU A 133 9.04 11.64 -2.45
CA LEU A 133 10.08 12.62 -2.79
C LEU A 133 9.52 13.82 -3.57
N MET A 134 8.63 13.58 -4.53
CA MET A 134 7.98 14.67 -5.26
C MET A 134 7.16 15.58 -4.33
N VAL A 135 6.40 14.99 -3.40
CA VAL A 135 5.62 15.79 -2.43
C VAL A 135 6.53 16.65 -1.56
N ASP A 136 7.69 16.15 -1.14
CA ASP A 136 8.66 16.91 -0.37
C ASP A 136 9.28 18.09 -1.18
N GLU A 137 9.39 17.99 -2.51
CA GLU A 137 9.88 19.09 -3.37
C GLU A 137 8.85 20.21 -3.60
N TYR A 138 7.56 19.90 -3.52
CA TYR A 138 6.46 20.85 -3.77
C TYR A 138 5.92 21.55 -2.51
N VAL A 139 6.47 21.26 -1.32
CA VAL A 139 6.04 21.82 -0.01
C VAL A 139 7.10 22.76 0.56
#